data_AF-A0A842NMR1-F1
#
_entry.id   AF-A0A842NMR1-F1
#
_cell.length_a   1.000
_cell.length_b   1.000
_cell.length_c   1.000
_cell.angle_alpha   90.00
_cell.angle_beta   90.00
_cell.angle_gamma   90.00
#
_symmetry.space_group_name_H-M   'P 1'
#
loop_
_entity.id
_entity.type
_entity.pdbx_description
1 polymer ?
#
loop_
_entity_poly.entity_id
_entity_poly.type
_entity_poly.pdbx_seq_one_letter_code
_entity_poly.pdbx_strand_id
1 'polypeptide(L)'
;MGFRDYAEKHSLLKDKFGIKILLDRTLTYPTLDYEGDLPKLRLPEPRITEESIKFLGYTFPKNDDGKRRTSRLFRATVTHITAHTVTEIPRLLEAQSIQAEFVETLIKDVYATVKIGAEQPDRLADLAYANALATSSFKPLKRIYLPSTRIMTAILAKVFGGKPLDELDKVEAELVDDIAERLRDLKSYISSSLGEDEIGFERLKETAEWIYD
;
A
#
# COMPACT_ATOMS: atom_id res chain seq x y z
N MET A 1 -3.33 6.96 23.46
CA MET A 1 -4.49 7.17 22.56
C MET A 1 -4.93 5.81 22.06
N GLY A 2 -6.12 5.36 22.46
CA GLY A 2 -6.68 4.04 22.08
C GLY A 2 -7.27 4.03 20.67
N PHE A 3 -7.64 2.84 20.18
CA PHE A 3 -8.29 2.66 18.87
C PHE A 3 -9.55 3.53 18.73
N ARG A 4 -10.37 3.59 19.77
CA ARG A 4 -11.59 4.40 19.81
C ARG A 4 -11.30 5.90 19.84
N ASP A 5 -10.27 6.34 20.56
CA ASP A 5 -9.86 7.75 20.57
C ASP A 5 -9.29 8.19 19.20
N TYR A 6 -8.55 7.30 18.52
CA TYR A 6 -8.05 7.56 17.17
C TYR A 6 -9.20 7.59 16.15
N ALA A 7 -10.10 6.60 16.23
CA ALA A 7 -11.31 6.56 15.42
C ALA A 7 -12.15 7.81 15.69
N GLU A 8 -12.54 8.15 16.92
CA GLU A 8 -13.33 9.37 17.22
C GLU A 8 -12.63 10.66 16.78
N LYS A 9 -11.31 10.77 16.93
CA LYS A 9 -10.54 11.95 16.49
C LYS A 9 -10.40 12.04 14.96
N HIS A 10 -10.59 10.97 14.20
CA HIS A 10 -10.42 10.94 12.72
C HIS A 10 -11.70 10.50 11.96
N SER A 11 -12.75 10.07 12.66
CA SER A 11 -14.03 9.56 12.14
C SER A 11 -15.12 10.63 12.16
N LEU A 12 -14.95 11.72 12.91
CA LEU A 12 -15.92 12.82 13.00
C LEU A 12 -15.36 14.17 12.56
N LEU A 13 -14.05 14.24 12.37
CA LEU A 13 -13.42 15.36 11.68
C LEU A 13 -13.15 14.89 10.27
N LYS A 14 -13.67 15.62 9.29
CA LYS A 14 -13.18 15.62 7.92
C LYS A 14 -11.67 15.42 8.00
N ASP A 15 -11.18 14.28 7.53
CA ASP A 15 -9.76 14.17 7.20
C ASP A 15 -9.40 15.40 6.36
N LYS A 16 -8.14 15.87 6.39
CA LYS A 16 -7.73 17.01 5.55
C LYS A 16 -8.09 16.80 4.07
N PHE A 17 -8.30 15.54 3.69
CA PHE A 17 -8.68 15.05 2.37
C PHE A 17 -10.18 14.85 2.15
N GLY A 18 -11.03 15.15 3.15
CA GLY A 18 -12.49 15.11 3.01
C GLY A 18 -13.12 13.72 2.96
N ILE A 19 -12.40 12.65 3.31
CA ILE A 19 -12.92 11.28 3.19
C ILE A 19 -13.81 10.91 4.37
N LYS A 20 -14.92 10.23 4.09
CA LYS A 20 -15.80 9.62 5.10
C LYS A 20 -15.29 8.23 5.46
N ILE A 21 -14.85 8.04 6.70
CA ILE A 21 -14.38 6.73 7.21
C ILE A 21 -15.49 6.06 8.01
N LEU A 22 -15.84 4.82 7.66
CA LEU A 22 -16.85 4.01 8.33
C LEU A 22 -16.24 2.68 8.78
N LEU A 23 -16.55 2.24 10.00
CA LEU A 23 -16.25 0.88 10.44
C LEU A 23 -17.43 -0.03 10.11
N ASP A 24 -17.15 -1.18 9.49
CA ASP A 24 -18.14 -2.17 9.09
C ASP A 24 -17.72 -3.57 9.54
N ARG A 25 -18.58 -4.22 10.33
CA ARG A 25 -18.32 -5.57 10.89
C ARG A 25 -18.45 -6.69 9.86
N THR A 26 -19.14 -6.42 8.76
CA THR A 26 -19.43 -7.40 7.70
C THR A 26 -18.27 -7.53 6.72
N LEU A 27 -17.40 -6.52 6.65
CA LEU A 27 -16.25 -6.51 5.77
C LEU A 27 -15.12 -7.39 6.27
N THR A 28 -14.41 -8.00 5.31
CA THR A 28 -13.14 -8.70 5.54
C THR A 28 -11.95 -7.84 5.08
N TYR A 29 -12.16 -7.03 4.04
CA TYR A 29 -11.17 -6.14 3.45
C TYR A 29 -11.72 -4.71 3.37
N PRO A 30 -10.86 -3.68 3.36
CA PRO A 30 -11.28 -2.31 3.11
C PRO A 30 -11.99 -2.18 1.76
N THR A 31 -12.99 -1.30 1.69
CA THR A 31 -13.56 -0.86 0.41
C THR A 31 -13.50 0.65 0.31
N LEU A 32 -13.25 1.13 -0.89
CA LEU A 32 -13.28 2.55 -1.22
C LEU A 32 -14.37 2.75 -2.28
N ASP A 33 -15.42 3.45 -1.89
CA ASP A 33 -16.55 3.79 -2.76
C ASP A 33 -16.75 5.31 -2.76
N TYR A 34 -17.69 5.79 -3.57
CA TYR A 34 -18.10 7.19 -3.59
C TYR A 34 -19.56 7.34 -3.13
N GLU A 35 -19.86 8.41 -2.38
CA GLU A 35 -21.21 8.83 -2.01
C GLU A 35 -21.44 10.24 -2.59
N GLY A 36 -21.92 10.29 -3.84
CA GLY A 36 -21.79 11.51 -4.66
C GLY A 36 -20.31 11.75 -4.97
N ASP A 37 -19.85 12.99 -4.80
CA ASP A 37 -18.44 13.36 -5.00
C ASP A 37 -17.56 13.10 -3.76
N LEU A 38 -18.13 12.55 -2.68
CA LEU A 38 -17.41 12.31 -1.44
C LEU A 38 -16.82 10.91 -1.42
N PRO A 39 -15.48 10.75 -1.33
CA PRO A 39 -14.88 9.44 -1.13
C PRO A 39 -15.29 8.87 0.22
N LYS A 40 -15.64 7.58 0.23
CA LYS A 40 -16.09 6.84 1.40
C LYS A 40 -15.28 5.56 1.57
N LEU A 41 -14.45 5.56 2.59
CA LEU A 41 -13.65 4.42 3.00
C LEU A 41 -14.41 3.61 4.05
N ARG A 42 -14.74 2.36 3.75
CA ARG A 42 -15.26 1.39 4.72
C ARG A 42 -14.13 0.46 5.15
N LEU A 43 -13.92 0.34 6.46
CA LEU A 43 -12.89 -0.50 7.05
C LEU A 43 -13.51 -1.61 7.89
N PRO A 44 -12.94 -2.83 7.86
CA PRO A 44 -13.36 -3.88 8.77
C PRO A 44 -13.14 -3.45 10.23
N GLU A 45 -14.10 -3.70 11.10
CA GLU A 45 -13.90 -3.45 12.54
C GLU A 45 -12.92 -4.50 13.13
N PRO A 46 -11.89 -4.10 13.90
CA PRO A 46 -11.06 -5.05 14.62
C PRO A 46 -11.90 -5.93 15.55
N ARG A 47 -11.77 -7.25 15.41
CA ARG A 47 -12.49 -8.22 16.23
C ARG A 47 -11.68 -8.54 17.47
N ILE A 48 -12.18 -8.15 18.64
CA ILE A 48 -11.54 -8.42 19.92
C ILE A 48 -12.13 -9.71 20.51
N THR A 49 -11.28 -10.70 20.79
CA THR A 49 -11.65 -11.94 21.48
C THR A 49 -11.17 -11.92 22.93
N GLU A 50 -11.28 -13.03 23.65
CA GLU A 50 -10.72 -13.15 25.00
C GLU A 50 -9.19 -13.03 25.02
N GLU A 51 -8.52 -13.55 23.99
CA GLU A 51 -7.06 -13.68 23.95
C GLU A 51 -6.38 -12.77 22.92
N SER A 52 -7.12 -12.29 21.91
CA SER A 52 -6.52 -11.65 20.74
C SER A 52 -7.32 -10.47 20.19
N ILE A 53 -6.66 -9.68 19.34
CA ILE A 53 -7.26 -8.67 18.48
C ILE A 53 -7.01 -9.11 17.04
N LYS A 54 -8.06 -9.29 16.25
CA LYS A 54 -7.96 -9.68 14.84
C LYS A 54 -8.31 -8.50 13.93
N PHE A 55 -7.45 -8.19 12.97
CA PHE A 55 -7.67 -7.08 12.04
C PHE A 55 -6.93 -7.33 10.71
N LEU A 56 -7.63 -7.18 9.58
CA LEU A 56 -7.11 -7.39 8.22
C LEU A 56 -6.37 -8.72 8.00
N GLY A 57 -6.91 -9.81 8.56
CA GLY A 57 -6.30 -11.15 8.48
C GLY A 57 -5.17 -11.41 9.48
N TYR A 58 -4.70 -10.40 10.23
CA TYR A 58 -3.67 -10.55 11.25
C TYR A 58 -4.27 -10.77 12.64
N THR A 59 -3.54 -11.49 13.49
CA THR A 59 -3.88 -11.72 14.89
C THR A 59 -2.81 -11.10 15.78
N PHE A 60 -3.24 -10.28 16.72
CA PHE A 60 -2.40 -9.57 17.69
C PHE A 60 -2.76 -9.99 19.12
N PRO A 61 -1.83 -9.94 20.08
CA PRO A 61 -2.14 -10.26 21.47
C PRO A 61 -3.11 -9.25 22.08
N LYS A 62 -3.99 -9.66 22.99
CA LYS A 62 -4.89 -8.74 23.72
C LYS A 62 -4.17 -8.04 24.88
N ASN A 63 -3.16 -7.26 24.56
CA ASN A 63 -2.43 -6.41 25.49
C ASN A 63 -2.15 -5.05 24.83
N ASP A 64 -1.46 -4.16 25.54
CA ASP A 64 -1.18 -2.82 24.99
C ASP A 64 -0.25 -2.87 23.77
N ASP A 65 0.57 -3.91 23.64
CA ASP A 65 1.38 -4.10 22.45
C ASP A 65 0.53 -4.45 21.23
N GLY A 66 -0.41 -5.38 21.36
CA GLY A 66 -1.33 -5.70 20.28
C GLY A 66 -2.23 -4.53 19.92
N LYS A 67 -2.74 -3.77 20.91
CA LYS A 67 -3.47 -2.52 20.64
C LYS A 67 -2.63 -1.53 19.84
N ARG A 68 -1.35 -1.32 20.20
CA ARG A 68 -0.44 -0.44 19.45
C ARG A 68 -0.25 -0.94 18.02
N ARG A 69 0.03 -2.23 17.84
CA ARG A 69 0.24 -2.88 16.53
C ARG A 69 -1.00 -2.81 15.63
N THR A 70 -2.17 -3.14 16.15
CA THR A 70 -3.46 -2.98 15.44
C THR A 70 -3.70 -1.52 15.08
N SER A 71 -3.41 -0.58 15.99
CA SER A 71 -3.56 0.84 15.71
C SER A 71 -2.63 1.29 14.57
N ARG A 72 -1.35 0.88 14.58
CA ARG A 72 -0.41 1.21 13.49
C ARG A 72 -0.92 0.71 12.14
N LEU A 73 -1.39 -0.55 12.10
CA LEU A 73 -1.96 -1.13 10.89
C LEU A 73 -3.19 -0.33 10.42
N PHE A 74 -4.10 0.03 11.34
CA PHE A 74 -5.27 0.85 11.02
C PHE A 74 -4.88 2.20 10.41
N ARG A 75 -3.92 2.90 11.02
CA ARG A 75 -3.42 4.19 10.52
C ARG A 75 -2.82 4.05 9.13
N ALA A 76 -1.97 3.04 8.92
CA ALA A 76 -1.37 2.77 7.63
C ALA A 76 -2.44 2.53 6.54
N THR A 77 -3.46 1.73 6.85
CA THR A 77 -4.56 1.46 5.91
C THR A 77 -5.33 2.71 5.55
N VAL A 78 -5.72 3.52 6.56
CA VAL A 78 -6.42 4.79 6.32
C VAL A 78 -5.55 5.71 5.45
N THR A 79 -4.30 5.95 5.86
CA THR A 79 -3.40 6.88 5.16
C THR A 79 -3.14 6.43 3.72
N HIS A 80 -2.87 5.14 3.49
CA HIS A 80 -2.57 4.62 2.16
C HIS A 80 -3.77 4.70 1.22
N ILE A 81 -4.95 4.22 1.65
CA ILE A 81 -6.15 4.28 0.82
C ILE A 81 -6.56 5.73 0.53
N THR A 82 -6.41 6.61 1.52
CA THR A 82 -6.66 8.04 1.36
C THR A 82 -5.75 8.64 0.29
N ALA A 83 -4.46 8.31 0.27
CA ALA A 83 -3.53 8.82 -0.74
C ALA A 83 -3.95 8.47 -2.17
N HIS A 84 -4.60 7.32 -2.38
CA HIS A 84 -5.16 6.95 -3.69
C HIS A 84 -6.42 7.74 -4.08
N THR A 85 -7.16 8.32 -3.12
CA THR A 85 -8.34 9.15 -3.45
C THR A 85 -7.99 10.57 -3.86
N VAL A 86 -6.88 11.08 -3.36
CA VAL A 86 -6.41 12.45 -3.64
C VAL A 86 -5.41 12.50 -4.79
N THR A 87 -5.12 11.33 -5.36
CA THR A 87 -4.25 11.18 -6.51
C THR A 87 -4.98 10.42 -7.60
N GLU A 88 -5.62 11.15 -8.51
CA GLU A 88 -6.21 10.55 -9.70
C GLU A 88 -5.10 10.33 -10.74
N ILE A 89 -4.50 9.13 -10.74
CA ILE A 89 -3.58 8.70 -11.79
C ILE A 89 -4.42 7.94 -12.83
N PRO A 90 -4.54 8.45 -14.07
CA PRO A 90 -5.22 7.74 -15.14
C PRO A 90 -4.61 6.37 -15.39
N ARG A 91 -5.32 5.55 -16.16
CA ARG A 91 -4.80 4.27 -16.62
C ARG A 91 -3.45 4.46 -17.34
N LEU A 92 -2.46 3.64 -17.00
CA LEU A 92 -1.11 3.76 -17.55
C LEU A 92 -0.88 2.79 -18.71
N LEU A 93 -1.58 1.64 -18.68
CA LEU A 93 -1.41 0.57 -19.67
C LEU A 93 -2.73 0.26 -20.36
N GLU A 94 -2.71 0.13 -21.68
CA GLU A 94 -3.89 -0.28 -22.46
C GLU A 94 -4.23 -1.78 -22.24
N ALA A 95 -3.22 -2.60 -21.92
CA ALA A 95 -3.37 -4.03 -21.69
C ALA A 95 -4.28 -4.33 -20.48
N GLN A 96 -5.19 -5.29 -20.64
CA GLN A 96 -6.07 -5.81 -19.58
C GLN A 96 -5.60 -7.20 -19.17
N SER A 97 -4.61 -7.25 -18.27
CA SER A 97 -4.06 -8.49 -17.73
C SER A 97 -3.68 -8.31 -16.26
N ILE A 98 -3.55 -9.43 -15.53
CA ILE A 98 -3.11 -9.42 -14.13
C ILE A 98 -1.74 -8.74 -13.99
N GLN A 99 -0.88 -8.92 -14.99
CA GLN A 99 0.44 -8.28 -15.07
C GLN A 99 0.31 -6.76 -15.23
N ALA A 100 -0.54 -6.30 -16.15
CA ALA A 100 -0.77 -4.87 -16.35
C ALA A 100 -1.38 -4.23 -15.08
N GLU A 101 -2.38 -4.87 -14.47
CA GLU A 101 -2.99 -4.42 -13.21
C GLU A 101 -1.97 -4.35 -12.07
N PHE A 102 -1.08 -5.34 -11.98
CA PHE A 102 0.01 -5.35 -11.01
C PHE A 102 0.95 -4.16 -11.22
N VAL A 103 1.42 -3.91 -12.45
CA VAL A 103 2.34 -2.82 -12.76
C VAL A 103 1.71 -1.46 -12.50
N GLU A 104 0.45 -1.27 -12.90
CA GLU A 104 -0.28 -0.03 -12.61
C GLU A 104 -0.41 0.22 -11.12
N THR A 105 -0.80 -0.82 -10.36
CA THR A 105 -0.98 -0.70 -8.91
C THR A 105 0.36 -0.42 -8.23
N LEU A 106 1.44 -1.08 -8.68
CA LEU A 106 2.79 -0.87 -8.16
C LEU A 106 3.25 0.58 -8.34
N ILE A 107 3.03 1.17 -9.52
CA ILE A 107 3.39 2.58 -9.78
C ILE A 107 2.53 3.54 -8.95
N LYS A 108 1.22 3.27 -8.86
CA LYS A 108 0.30 4.05 -8.02
C LYS A 108 0.70 4.00 -6.55
N ASP A 109 1.16 2.84 -6.05
CA ASP A 109 1.64 2.67 -4.67
C ASP A 109 2.96 3.42 -4.43
N VAL A 110 3.90 3.41 -5.39
CA VAL A 110 5.13 4.21 -5.31
C VAL A 110 4.81 5.69 -5.23
N TYR A 111 3.92 6.17 -6.09
CA TYR A 111 3.46 7.56 -6.06
C TYR A 111 2.79 7.89 -4.72
N ALA A 112 1.82 7.09 -4.28
CA ALA A 112 1.10 7.30 -3.04
C ALA A 112 2.06 7.37 -1.84
N THR A 113 3.07 6.49 -1.82
CA THR A 113 4.12 6.50 -0.78
C THR A 113 4.93 7.80 -0.78
N VAL A 114 5.30 8.33 -1.95
CA VAL A 114 6.01 9.61 -2.07
C VAL A 114 5.14 10.77 -1.60
N LYS A 115 3.87 10.80 -2.02
CA LYS A 115 2.89 11.81 -1.62
C LYS A 115 2.69 11.83 -0.10
N ILE A 116 2.49 10.67 0.51
CA ILE A 116 2.40 10.51 1.97
C ILE A 116 3.69 11.00 2.63
N GLY A 117 4.86 10.67 2.09
CA GLY A 117 6.14 11.12 2.64
C GLY A 117 6.30 12.64 2.66
N ALA A 118 5.76 13.33 1.66
CA ALA A 118 5.82 14.79 1.58
C ALA A 118 4.79 15.49 2.48
N GLU A 119 3.57 14.94 2.57
CA GLU A 119 2.47 15.61 3.29
C GLU A 119 2.32 15.15 4.74
N GLN A 120 2.68 13.90 5.03
CA GLN A 120 2.51 13.23 6.32
C GLN A 120 3.70 12.31 6.66
N PRO A 121 4.94 12.86 6.79
CA PRO A 121 6.15 12.07 6.97
C PRO A 121 6.11 11.17 8.22
N ASP A 122 5.37 11.56 9.27
CA ASP A 122 5.19 10.76 10.49
C ASP A 122 4.45 9.43 10.23
N ARG A 123 3.68 9.34 9.14
CA ARG A 123 2.94 8.14 8.74
C ARG A 123 3.81 7.10 8.03
N LEU A 124 4.98 7.48 7.52
CA LEU A 124 5.88 6.53 6.85
C LEU A 124 6.26 5.34 7.74
N ALA A 125 6.40 5.56 9.05
CA ALA A 125 6.67 4.49 10.00
C ALA A 125 5.49 3.50 10.12
N ASP A 126 4.26 3.96 9.99
CA ASP A 126 3.08 3.10 10.01
C ASP A 126 2.96 2.31 8.69
N LEU A 127 3.24 2.95 7.54
CA LEU A 127 3.32 2.26 6.25
C LEU A 127 4.40 1.19 6.24
N ALA A 128 5.62 1.52 6.69
CA ALA A 128 6.71 0.56 6.79
C ALA A 128 6.35 -0.63 7.68
N TYR A 129 5.63 -0.38 8.78
CA TYR A 129 5.12 -1.45 9.64
C TYR A 129 4.10 -2.34 8.92
N ALA A 130 3.14 -1.76 8.20
CA ALA A 130 2.16 -2.52 7.42
C ALA A 130 2.81 -3.33 6.29
N ASN A 131 3.78 -2.76 5.59
CA ASN A 131 4.53 -3.44 4.54
C ASN A 131 5.40 -4.58 5.09
N ALA A 132 6.07 -4.37 6.22
CA ALA A 132 6.81 -5.43 6.89
C ALA A 132 5.87 -6.57 7.33
N LEU A 133 4.69 -6.24 7.85
CA LEU A 133 3.69 -7.23 8.24
C LEU A 133 3.17 -8.02 7.02
N ALA A 134 2.82 -7.34 5.92
CA ALA A 134 2.39 -7.98 4.67
C ALA A 134 3.46 -8.88 4.08
N THR A 135 4.69 -8.39 3.93
CA THR A 135 5.80 -9.16 3.35
C THR A 135 6.26 -10.29 4.27
N SER A 136 6.01 -10.21 5.59
CA SER A 136 6.23 -11.34 6.51
C SER A 136 5.27 -12.52 6.28
N SER A 137 4.10 -12.26 5.68
CA SER A 137 3.10 -13.29 5.39
C SER A 137 3.31 -14.00 4.05
N PHE A 138 4.25 -13.52 3.22
CA PHE A 138 4.53 -14.14 1.92
C PHE A 138 5.06 -15.56 2.07
N LYS A 139 4.66 -16.43 1.14
CA LYS A 139 5.28 -17.73 1.00
C LYS A 139 6.74 -17.55 0.55
N PRO A 140 7.67 -18.46 0.96
CA PRO A 140 9.01 -18.50 0.39
C PRO A 140 8.94 -18.53 -1.14
N LEU A 141 9.77 -17.74 -1.84
CA LEU A 141 9.69 -17.55 -3.29
C LEU A 141 9.87 -18.88 -4.03
N LYS A 142 10.72 -19.79 -3.53
CA LYS A 142 10.90 -21.14 -4.10
C LYS A 142 9.65 -22.02 -4.06
N ARG A 143 8.65 -21.66 -3.24
CA ARG A 143 7.36 -22.37 -3.13
C ARG A 143 6.26 -21.75 -4.01
N ILE A 144 6.57 -20.69 -4.76
CA ILE A 144 5.66 -20.05 -5.71
C ILE A 144 6.00 -20.60 -7.09
N TYR A 145 5.19 -21.54 -7.57
CA TYR A 145 5.46 -22.26 -8.82
C TYR A 145 5.22 -21.46 -10.09
N LEU A 146 4.32 -20.46 -10.04
CA LEU A 146 4.04 -19.62 -11.20
C LEU A 146 5.09 -18.49 -11.28
N PRO A 147 5.90 -18.42 -12.35
CA PRO A 147 6.98 -17.44 -12.43
C PRO A 147 6.51 -16.00 -12.31
N SER A 148 5.40 -15.63 -12.94
CA SER A 148 4.85 -14.27 -12.85
C SER A 148 4.49 -13.88 -11.42
N THR A 149 3.78 -14.75 -10.68
CA THR A 149 3.46 -14.49 -9.27
C THR A 149 4.71 -14.44 -8.40
N ARG A 150 5.71 -15.27 -8.69
CA ARG A 150 6.99 -15.28 -7.98
C ARG A 150 7.74 -13.96 -8.16
N ILE A 151 7.88 -13.49 -9.39
CA ILE A 151 8.51 -12.20 -9.75
C ILE A 151 7.74 -11.04 -9.11
N MET A 152 6.40 -10.99 -9.25
CA MET A 152 5.56 -9.97 -8.61
C MET A 152 5.75 -9.93 -7.09
N THR A 153 5.77 -11.09 -6.44
CA THR A 153 5.98 -11.21 -5.00
C THR A 153 7.37 -10.71 -4.59
N ALA A 154 8.40 -11.05 -5.39
CA ALA A 154 9.76 -10.59 -5.17
C ALA A 154 9.91 -9.08 -5.31
N ILE A 155 9.29 -8.48 -6.33
CA ILE A 155 9.25 -7.02 -6.52
C ILE A 155 8.63 -6.35 -5.29
N LEU A 156 7.45 -6.80 -4.84
CA LEU A 156 6.80 -6.25 -3.64
C LEU A 156 7.69 -6.40 -2.39
N ALA A 157 8.33 -7.56 -2.22
CA ALA A 157 9.21 -7.82 -1.09
C ALA A 157 10.47 -6.94 -1.09
N LYS A 158 11.07 -6.68 -2.25
CA LYS A 158 12.26 -5.83 -2.39
C LYS A 158 11.90 -4.34 -2.26
N VAL A 159 10.86 -3.88 -2.95
CA VAL A 159 10.45 -2.47 -3.01
C VAL A 159 9.86 -1.99 -1.69
N PHE A 160 8.97 -2.77 -1.06
CA PHE A 160 8.23 -2.34 0.13
C PHE A 160 8.67 -3.04 1.42
N GLY A 161 9.21 -4.26 1.34
CA GLY A 161 9.57 -5.07 2.50
C GLY A 161 11.04 -5.01 2.91
N GLY A 162 11.93 -4.55 2.01
CA GLY A 162 13.38 -4.57 2.24
C GLY A 162 13.97 -5.96 2.47
N LYS A 163 13.33 -7.02 1.94
CA LYS A 163 13.78 -8.40 2.13
C LYS A 163 14.80 -8.84 1.07
N PRO A 164 15.80 -9.67 1.43
CA PRO A 164 16.68 -10.31 0.46
C PRO A 164 15.92 -11.29 -0.45
N LEU A 165 16.37 -11.43 -1.69
CA LEU A 165 15.79 -12.28 -2.75
C LEU A 165 16.54 -13.61 -2.92
N ASP A 166 16.93 -14.22 -1.80
CA ASP A 166 17.85 -15.38 -1.75
C ASP A 166 17.31 -16.69 -2.35
N GLU A 167 16.10 -16.67 -2.92
CA GLU A 167 15.41 -17.84 -3.45
C GLU A 167 14.99 -17.72 -4.94
N LEU A 168 15.44 -16.67 -5.64
CA LEU A 168 15.25 -16.52 -7.09
C LEU A 168 16.43 -17.13 -7.87
N ASP A 169 16.18 -17.53 -9.11
CA ASP A 169 17.28 -17.79 -10.05
C ASP A 169 17.94 -16.48 -10.50
N LYS A 170 19.10 -16.58 -11.17
CA LYS A 170 19.89 -15.41 -11.54
C LYS A 170 19.13 -14.45 -12.46
N VAL A 171 18.36 -14.96 -13.42
CA VAL A 171 17.64 -14.13 -14.40
C VAL A 171 16.49 -13.40 -13.72
N GLU A 172 15.72 -14.12 -12.89
CA GLU A 172 14.65 -13.50 -12.09
C GLU A 172 15.19 -12.47 -11.11
N ALA A 173 16.31 -12.74 -10.45
CA ALA A 173 16.93 -11.80 -9.52
C ALA A 173 17.40 -10.52 -10.23
N GLU A 174 18.06 -10.64 -11.39
CA GLU A 174 18.48 -9.49 -12.21
C GLU A 174 17.28 -8.65 -12.65
N LEU A 175 16.21 -9.29 -13.15
CA LEU A 175 14.98 -8.59 -13.55
C LEU A 175 14.34 -7.82 -12.38
N VAL A 176 14.22 -8.45 -11.21
CA VAL A 176 13.63 -7.80 -10.03
C VAL A 176 14.50 -6.63 -9.54
N ASP A 177 15.81 -6.76 -9.67
CA ASP A 177 16.76 -5.71 -9.30
C ASP A 177 16.65 -4.50 -10.23
N ASP A 178 16.59 -4.73 -11.54
CA ASP A 178 16.41 -3.68 -12.55
C ASP A 178 15.07 -2.94 -12.35
N ILE A 179 13.98 -3.67 -12.11
CA ILE A 179 12.67 -3.07 -11.81
C ILE A 179 12.74 -2.25 -10.52
N ALA A 180 13.39 -2.77 -9.47
CA ALA A 180 13.50 -2.05 -8.19
C ALA A 180 14.36 -0.78 -8.30
N GLU A 181 15.40 -0.78 -9.13
CA GLU A 181 16.18 0.40 -9.44
C GLU A 181 15.35 1.41 -10.22
N ARG A 182 14.63 0.98 -11.27
CA ARG A 182 13.74 1.85 -12.05
C ARG A 182 12.67 2.51 -11.19
N LEU A 183 12.08 1.79 -10.24
CA LEU A 183 11.10 2.34 -9.31
C LEU A 183 11.72 3.29 -8.29
N ARG A 184 12.99 3.10 -7.91
CA ARG A 184 13.73 4.03 -7.05
C ARG A 184 14.03 5.34 -7.78
N ASP A 185 14.37 5.27 -9.05
CA ASP A 185 14.55 6.45 -9.90
C ASP A 185 13.24 7.19 -10.09
N LEU A 186 12.15 6.46 -10.37
CA LEU A 186 10.81 7.03 -10.45
C LEU A 186 10.42 7.71 -9.13
N LYS A 187 10.67 7.05 -7.99
CA LYS A 187 10.42 7.63 -6.66
C LYS A 187 11.16 8.95 -6.46
N SER A 188 12.43 9.01 -6.88
CA SER A 188 13.27 10.20 -6.77
C SER A 188 12.76 11.33 -7.67
N TYR A 189 12.37 11.00 -8.90
CA TYR A 189 11.75 11.93 -9.85
C TYR A 189 10.45 12.52 -9.32
N ILE A 190 9.51 11.67 -8.86
CA ILE A 190 8.24 12.14 -8.28
C ILE A 190 8.55 13.06 -7.09
N SER A 191 9.49 12.67 -6.22
CA SER A 191 9.84 13.46 -5.04
C SER A 191 10.37 14.85 -5.40
N SER A 192 11.15 14.99 -6.47
CA SER A 192 11.66 16.30 -6.94
C SER A 192 10.60 17.16 -7.64
N SER A 193 9.60 16.55 -8.26
CA SER A 193 8.54 17.24 -9.01
C SER A 193 7.27 17.48 -8.19
N LEU A 194 7.23 17.08 -6.91
CA LEU A 194 6.09 17.32 -6.03
C LEU A 194 5.86 18.84 -5.85
N GLY A 195 4.76 19.35 -6.40
CA GLY A 195 4.38 20.76 -6.35
C GLY A 195 4.40 21.47 -7.70
N GLU A 196 4.87 20.79 -8.75
CA GLU A 196 4.65 21.21 -10.14
C GLU A 196 3.22 20.78 -10.56
N ASP A 197 2.53 21.63 -11.32
CA ASP A 197 1.13 21.42 -11.73
C ASP A 197 0.92 20.14 -12.56
N GLU A 198 2.00 19.57 -13.09
CA GLU A 198 1.99 18.38 -13.91
C GLU A 198 3.12 17.43 -13.46
N ILE A 199 2.84 16.53 -12.52
CA ILE A 199 3.73 15.38 -12.34
C ILE A 199 3.66 14.58 -13.62
N GLY A 200 4.79 14.49 -14.34
CA GLY A 200 4.85 13.94 -15.69
C GLY A 200 4.18 12.58 -15.80
N PHE A 201 2.91 12.58 -16.21
CA PHE A 201 2.12 11.38 -16.49
C PHE A 201 2.87 10.49 -17.47
N GLU A 202 3.53 11.11 -18.46
CA GLU A 202 4.39 10.42 -19.42
C GLU A 202 5.48 9.60 -18.73
N ARG A 203 6.13 10.13 -17.69
CA ARG A 203 7.18 9.39 -16.96
C ARG A 203 6.62 8.19 -16.20
N LEU A 204 5.43 8.32 -15.62
CA LEU A 204 4.73 7.21 -14.98
C LEU A 204 4.38 6.14 -16.02
N LYS A 205 3.87 6.57 -17.18
CA LYS A 205 3.46 5.72 -18.29
C LYS A 205 4.65 4.97 -18.92
N GLU A 206 5.73 5.68 -19.27
CA GLU A 206 6.98 5.10 -19.76
C GLU A 206 7.54 4.04 -18.80
N THR A 207 7.46 4.30 -17.50
CA THR A 207 7.91 3.34 -16.49
C THR A 207 6.99 2.13 -16.43
N ALA A 208 5.67 2.32 -16.58
CA ALA A 208 4.71 1.22 -16.62
C ALA A 208 4.94 0.32 -17.85
N GLU A 209 5.07 0.91 -19.03
CA GLU A 209 5.31 0.19 -20.28
C GLU A 209 6.61 -0.62 -20.19
N TRP A 210 7.70 0.00 -19.71
CA TRP A 210 8.98 -0.70 -19.54
C TRP A 210 8.94 -1.88 -18.55
N ILE A 211 8.18 -1.78 -17.45
CA ILE A 211 8.06 -2.90 -16.50
C ILE A 211 7.15 -4.01 -17.06
N TYR A 212 6.19 -3.65 -17.92
CA TYR A 212 5.21 -4.57 -18.47
C TYR A 212 5.76 -5.42 -19.63
N ASP A 213 6.57 -4.81 -20.50
CA ASP A 213 7.18 -5.46 -21.68
C ASP A 213 8.26 -6.50 -21.32
#